data_AF-A0A8T4A9N4-F1
#
_entry.id   AF-A0A8T4A9N4-F1
#
_cell.length_a   1.000
_cell.length_b   1.000
_cell.length_c   1.000
_cell.angle_alpha   90.00
_cell.angle_beta   90.00
_cell.angle_gamma   90.00
#
_symmetry.space_group_name_H-M   'P 1'
#
loop_
_entity.id
_entity.type
_entity.pdbx_description
1 polymer ?
#
loop_
_entity_poly.entity_id
_entity_poly.type
_entity_poly.pdbx_seq_one_letter_code
_entity_poly.pdbx_strand_id
1 'polypeptide(L)'
;QYKDIGTPFRHLTQEEEKIFQGNLDAIHNYFILEVAKNRNLDVEQTRKLANGLFYLGAQAKDLGLVDELGGKDEAVAYLERTLNTTITLAKFEKPKTLAELLTEVASRQSFFVGEGIASGFVKQQAVPASDVTVRT
;
A
#
# COMPACT_ATOMS: atom_id res chain seq x y z
N GLN A 1 -26.24 -18.42 9.28
CA GLN A 1 -27.36 -17.50 9.53
C GLN A 1 -26.94 -16.02 9.62
N TYR A 2 -25.66 -15.68 9.84
CA TYR A 2 -25.20 -14.27 9.88
C TYR A 2 -23.97 -13.99 9.01
N LYS A 3 -23.66 -14.89 8.06
CA LYS A 3 -22.46 -14.80 7.20
C LYS A 3 -22.57 -13.78 6.06
N ASP A 4 -23.78 -13.25 5.82
CA ASP A 4 -24.07 -12.28 4.76
C ASP A 4 -24.21 -10.83 5.29
N ILE A 5 -23.88 -10.61 6.57
CA ILE A 5 -23.80 -9.27 7.19
C ILE A 5 -22.71 -8.47 6.46
N GLY A 6 -23.07 -7.29 5.96
CA GLY A 6 -22.15 -6.41 5.21
C GLY A 6 -22.18 -6.62 3.69
N THR A 7 -23.12 -7.39 3.16
CA THR A 7 -23.37 -7.42 1.71
C THR A 7 -23.88 -6.05 1.22
N PRO A 8 -23.25 -5.41 0.21
CA PRO A 8 -23.61 -4.06 -0.22
C PRO A 8 -24.97 -3.97 -0.92
N PHE A 9 -25.60 -5.13 -1.18
CA PHE A 9 -26.85 -5.24 -1.94
C PHE A 9 -28.10 -5.32 -1.03
N ARG A 10 -27.96 -5.28 0.30
CA ARG A 10 -29.08 -5.35 1.26
C ARG A 10 -28.82 -4.46 2.47
N HIS A 11 -29.85 -3.79 2.97
CA HIS A 11 -29.79 -3.08 4.24
C HIS A 11 -29.66 -4.05 5.43
N LEU A 12 -28.85 -3.69 6.41
CA LEU A 12 -28.73 -4.43 7.66
C LEU A 12 -30.08 -4.47 8.38
N THR A 13 -30.43 -5.63 8.93
CA THR A 13 -31.53 -5.69 9.90
C THR A 13 -31.09 -5.13 11.24
N GLN A 14 -32.03 -4.70 12.09
CA GLN A 14 -31.70 -4.14 13.42
C GLN A 14 -30.87 -5.10 14.29
N GLU A 15 -31.11 -6.41 14.18
CA GLU A 15 -30.37 -7.42 14.94
C GLU A 15 -28.94 -7.60 14.42
N GLU A 16 -28.75 -7.58 13.10
CA GLU A 16 -27.42 -7.62 12.48
C GLU A 16 -26.61 -6.35 12.77
N GLU A 17 -27.27 -5.19 12.79
CA GLU A 17 -26.66 -3.90 13.15
C GLU A 17 -26.17 -3.90 14.60
N LYS A 18 -26.98 -4.40 15.55
CA LYS A 18 -26.55 -4.54 16.95
C LYS A 18 -25.33 -5.45 17.11
N ILE A 19 -25.31 -6.58 16.41
CA ILE A 19 -24.17 -7.50 16.44
C ILE A 19 -22.92 -6.80 15.89
N PHE A 20 -23.06 -6.09 14.78
CA PHE A 20 -21.95 -5.38 14.16
C PHE A 20 -21.45 -4.23 15.03
N GLN A 21 -22.36 -3.44 15.61
CA GLN A 21 -22.03 -2.36 16.52
C GLN A 21 -21.33 -2.88 17.77
N GLY A 22 -21.81 -3.98 18.36
CA GLY A 22 -21.15 -4.59 19.53
C GLY A 22 -19.70 -5.03 19.25
N ASN A 23 -19.44 -5.53 18.04
CA ASN A 23 -18.07 -5.86 17.63
C ASN A 23 -17.21 -4.60 17.45
N LEU A 24 -17.75 -3.53 16.85
CA LEU A 24 -17.06 -2.26 16.70
C LEU A 24 -16.74 -1.63 18.05
N ASP A 25 -17.70 -1.66 18.99
CA ASP A 25 -17.53 -1.14 20.35
C ASP A 25 -16.44 -1.92 21.10
N ALA A 26 -16.38 -3.25 20.93
CA ALA A 26 -15.34 -4.07 21.52
C ALA A 26 -13.94 -3.71 20.97
N ILE A 27 -13.82 -3.54 19.65
CA ILE A 27 -12.56 -3.14 19.00
C ILE A 27 -12.15 -1.72 19.42
N HIS A 28 -13.10 -0.79 19.48
CA HIS A 28 -12.88 0.59 19.90
C HIS A 28 -12.40 0.68 21.35
N ASN A 29 -13.05 -0.05 22.25
CA ASN A 29 -12.61 -0.14 23.65
C ASN A 29 -11.22 -0.75 23.78
N TYR A 30 -10.91 -1.82 23.05
CA TYR A 30 -9.58 -2.41 23.04
C TYR A 30 -8.52 -1.41 22.58
N PHE A 31 -8.79 -0.66 21.51
CA PHE A 31 -7.90 0.39 21.02
C PHE A 31 -7.64 1.47 22.07
N ILE A 32 -8.69 1.99 22.73
CA ILE A 32 -8.54 3.01 23.79
C ILE A 32 -7.67 2.49 24.93
N LEU A 33 -7.91 1.27 25.39
CA LEU A 33 -7.17 0.68 26.51
C LEU A 33 -5.69 0.49 26.17
N GLU A 34 -5.37 0.00 24.97
CA GLU A 34 -3.98 -0.15 24.56
C GLU A 34 -3.27 1.19 24.37
N VAL A 35 -3.92 2.19 23.78
CA VAL A 35 -3.32 3.53 23.65
C VAL A 35 -3.06 4.14 25.02
N ALA A 36 -4.04 4.10 25.92
CA ALA A 36 -3.92 4.63 27.28
C ALA A 36 -2.76 3.94 28.04
N LYS A 37 -2.67 2.62 27.95
CA LYS A 37 -1.61 1.83 28.58
C LYS A 37 -0.22 2.14 28.02
N ASN A 38 -0.04 2.15 26.70
CA ASN A 38 1.28 2.36 26.09
C ASN A 38 1.77 3.80 26.23
N ARG A 39 0.86 4.78 26.30
CA ARG A 39 1.18 6.20 26.47
C ARG A 39 1.09 6.69 27.91
N ASN A 40 0.74 5.83 28.86
CA ASN A 40 0.45 6.18 30.25
C ASN A 40 -0.56 7.35 30.38
N LEU A 41 -1.59 7.36 29.53
CA LEU A 41 -2.66 8.34 29.55
C LEU A 41 -3.86 7.84 30.36
N ASP A 42 -4.64 8.76 30.89
CA ASP A 42 -5.91 8.41 31.52
C ASP A 42 -6.89 7.85 30.48
N VAL A 43 -7.62 6.80 30.85
CA VAL A 43 -8.55 6.10 29.95
C VAL A 43 -9.72 6.99 29.55
N GLU A 44 -10.25 7.80 30.48
CA GLU A 44 -11.36 8.71 30.21
C GLU A 44 -10.93 9.87 29.31
N GLN A 45 -9.72 10.39 29.51
CA GLN A 45 -9.13 11.37 28.59
C GLN A 45 -8.90 10.77 27.20
N THR A 46 -8.31 9.57 27.11
CA THR A 46 -8.05 8.88 25.85
C THR A 46 -9.34 8.60 25.08
N ARG A 47 -10.42 8.22 25.77
CA ARG A 47 -11.75 8.01 25.16
C ARG A 47 -12.29 9.29 24.52
N LYS A 48 -12.08 10.47 25.12
CA LYS A 48 -12.48 11.76 24.53
C LYS A 48 -11.68 12.08 23.27
N LEU A 49 -10.43 11.66 23.20
CA LEU A 49 -9.58 11.85 22.03
C LEU A 49 -9.91 10.88 20.88
N ALA A 50 -10.41 9.68 21.20
CA ALA A 50 -10.73 8.61 20.25
C ALA A 50 -12.08 8.81 19.52
N ASN A 51 -12.30 9.98 18.93
CA ASN A 51 -13.52 10.37 18.21
C ASN A 51 -13.47 10.09 16.69
N GLY A 52 -12.37 9.52 16.18
CA GLY A 52 -12.18 9.21 14.75
C GLY A 52 -11.70 10.38 13.89
N LEU A 53 -11.45 11.56 14.48
CA LEU A 53 -10.86 12.70 13.79
C LEU A 53 -9.33 12.61 13.77
N PHE A 54 -8.71 13.30 12.81
CA PHE A 54 -7.27 13.44 12.73
C PHE A 54 -6.79 14.63 13.57
N TYR A 55 -5.57 14.50 14.12
CA TYR A 55 -4.87 15.57 14.82
C TYR A 55 -3.65 16.01 14.01
N LEU A 56 -3.34 17.31 14.04
CA LEU A 56 -2.06 17.80 13.52
C LEU A 56 -0.93 17.31 14.41
N GLY A 57 0.28 17.16 13.86
CA GLY A 57 1.44 16.67 14.62
C GLY A 57 1.67 17.44 15.92
N ALA A 58 1.63 18.78 15.87
CA ALA A 58 1.76 19.63 17.05
C ALA A 58 0.69 19.32 18.13
N GLN A 59 -0.57 19.19 17.72
CA GLN A 59 -1.66 18.83 18.63
C GLN A 59 -1.47 17.43 19.20
N ALA A 60 -1.04 16.47 18.38
CA ALA A 60 -0.78 15.11 18.83
C ALA A 60 0.34 15.06 19.87
N LYS A 61 1.36 15.94 19.76
CA LYS A 61 2.42 16.06 20.75
C LYS A 61 1.90 16.64 22.06
N ASP A 62 1.12 17.71 22.00
CA ASP A 62 0.51 18.34 23.18
C ASP A 62 -0.45 17.39 23.92
N LEU A 63 -1.12 16.51 23.17
CA LEU A 63 -2.02 15.48 23.69
C LEU A 63 -1.29 14.19 24.15
N GLY A 64 0.04 14.11 24.02
CA GLY A 64 0.82 12.93 24.41
C GLY A 64 0.63 11.70 23.52
N LEU A 65 0.09 11.89 22.31
CA LEU A 65 -0.12 10.82 21.33
C LEU A 65 1.15 10.49 20.54
N VAL A 66 2.07 11.46 20.42
CA VAL A 66 3.40 11.30 19.81
C VAL A 66 4.47 11.89 20.73
N ASP A 67 5.68 11.34 20.65
CA ASP A 67 6.78 11.73 21.54
C ASP A 67 7.46 13.02 21.05
N GLU A 68 7.78 13.09 19.76
CA GLU A 68 8.47 14.23 19.16
C GLU A 68 7.97 14.54 17.75
N LEU A 69 8.28 15.77 17.30
CA LEU A 69 8.04 16.23 15.94
C LEU A 69 9.36 16.18 15.18
N GLY A 70 9.36 15.56 14.02
CA GLY A 70 10.53 15.45 13.18
C GLY A 70 10.22 14.66 11.91
N GLY A 71 11.16 14.69 10.98
CA GLY A 71 11.18 13.84 9.82
C GLY A 71 11.98 12.56 10.08
N LYS A 72 12.39 11.96 8.97
CA LYS A 72 13.14 10.71 8.97
C LYS A 72 14.53 10.87 9.60
N ASP A 73 15.20 11.98 9.34
CA ASP A 73 16.58 12.20 9.79
C ASP A 73 16.62 12.42 11.31
N GLU A 74 15.63 13.11 11.88
CA GLU A 74 15.46 13.26 13.31
C GLU A 74 15.18 11.91 13.99
N ALA A 75 14.36 11.06 13.37
CA ALA A 75 14.11 9.72 13.89
C ALA A 75 15.38 8.84 13.89
N VAL A 76 16.22 8.93 12.84
CA VAL A 76 17.51 8.24 12.80
C VAL A 76 18.43 8.76 13.89
N ALA A 77 18.58 10.09 14.01
CA ALA A 77 19.42 10.69 15.03
C ALA A 77 18.98 10.32 16.45
N TYR A 78 17.66 10.26 16.71
CA TYR A 78 17.10 9.80 17.97
C TYR A 78 17.50 8.35 18.28
N LEU A 79 17.37 7.46 17.30
CA LEU A 79 17.71 6.04 17.46
C LEU A 79 19.22 5.83 17.64
N GLU A 80 20.07 6.53 16.89
CA GLU A 80 21.53 6.45 17.03
C GLU A 80 21.99 6.88 18.42
N ARG A 81 21.37 7.95 18.96
CA ARG A 81 21.60 8.42 20.34
C ARG A 81 21.10 7.45 21.40
N THR A 82 19.97 6.78 21.16
CA THR A 82 19.36 5.87 22.12
C THR A 82 20.08 4.53 22.17
N LEU A 83 20.54 4.04 21.01
CA LEU A 83 21.18 2.73 20.85
C LEU A 83 22.71 2.80 20.87
N ASN A 84 23.30 4.01 20.90
CA ASN A 84 24.75 4.26 20.82
C ASN A 84 25.42 3.52 19.65
N THR A 85 24.75 3.45 18.50
CA THR A 85 25.22 2.74 17.32
C THR A 85 24.90 3.51 16.05
N THR A 86 25.72 3.34 15.02
CA THR A 86 25.45 3.92 13.69
C THR A 86 24.39 3.11 12.98
N ILE A 87 23.32 3.76 12.53
CA ILE A 87 22.18 3.07 11.90
C ILE A 87 22.33 3.11 10.39
N THR A 88 22.39 1.93 9.78
CA THR A 88 22.32 1.80 8.33
C THR A 88 20.90 1.48 7.91
N LEU A 89 20.29 2.38 7.13
CA LEU A 89 18.95 2.20 6.60
C LEU A 89 18.96 1.21 5.45
N ALA A 90 18.52 -0.03 5.69
CA ALA A 90 18.27 -1.00 4.63
C ALA A 90 16.91 -0.73 3.98
N LYS A 91 16.91 -0.45 2.67
CA LYS A 91 15.67 -0.39 1.89
C LYS A 91 15.20 -1.81 1.60
N PHE A 92 14.03 -2.18 2.11
CA PHE A 92 13.44 -3.47 1.78
C PHE A 92 12.80 -3.39 0.38
N GLU A 93 13.33 -4.17 -0.57
CA GLU A 93 12.69 -4.41 -1.87
C GLU A 93 12.14 -5.83 -1.89
N LYS A 94 10.88 -5.99 -2.34
CA LYS A 94 10.30 -7.33 -2.46
C LYS A 94 11.19 -8.16 -3.39
N PRO A 95 11.67 -9.33 -2.95
CA PRO A 95 12.47 -10.17 -3.82
C PRO A 95 11.61 -10.57 -5.02
N LYS A 96 12.13 -10.37 -6.23
CA LYS A 96 11.46 -10.84 -7.45
C LYS A 96 11.29 -12.35 -7.36
N THR A 97 10.09 -12.80 -7.69
CA THR A 97 9.80 -14.24 -7.75
C THR A 97 10.52 -14.88 -8.94
N LEU A 98 10.75 -16.20 -8.89
CA LEU A 98 11.36 -16.93 -10.00
C LEU A 98 10.58 -16.74 -11.31
N ALA A 99 9.25 -16.67 -11.25
CA ALA A 99 8.41 -16.38 -12.40
C ALA A 99 8.71 -15.00 -13.00
N GLU A 100 8.85 -13.96 -12.17
CA GLU A 100 9.22 -12.61 -12.63
C GLU A 100 10.63 -12.56 -13.22
N LEU A 101 11.58 -13.30 -12.64
CA LEU A 101 12.93 -13.43 -13.19
C LEU A 101 12.92 -14.13 -14.56
N LEU A 102 12.14 -15.21 -14.69
CA LEU A 102 11.96 -15.92 -15.96
C LEU A 102 11.25 -15.04 -17.00
N THR A 103 10.21 -14.31 -16.62
CA THR A 103 9.52 -13.35 -17.50
C THR A 103 10.45 -12.21 -17.91
N GLU A 104 11.30 -11.70 -17.01
CA GLU A 104 12.29 -10.67 -17.35
C GLU A 104 13.32 -11.21 -18.37
N VAL A 105 13.85 -12.41 -18.17
CA VAL A 105 14.78 -13.05 -19.12
C VAL A 105 14.10 -13.33 -20.47
N ALA A 106 12.88 -13.87 -20.45
CA ALA A 106 12.10 -14.14 -21.66
C ALA A 106 11.78 -12.84 -22.40
N SER A 107 11.44 -11.75 -21.70
CA SER A 107 11.17 -10.44 -22.30
C SER A 107 12.39 -9.83 -22.99
N ARG A 108 13.60 -10.03 -22.42
CA ARG A 108 14.86 -9.56 -23.05
C ARG A 108 15.16 -10.31 -24.35
N GLN A 109 14.71 -11.56 -24.49
CA GLN A 109 14.89 -12.37 -25.69
C GLN A 109 13.76 -12.19 -26.72
N SER A 110 12.52 -11.95 -26.28
CA SER A 110 11.37 -11.71 -27.17
C SER A 110 11.54 -10.47 -28.06
N PHE A 111 12.28 -9.45 -27.63
CA PHE A 111 12.62 -8.30 -28.48
C PHE A 111 13.40 -8.73 -29.74
N PHE A 112 14.40 -9.61 -29.59
CA PHE A 112 15.23 -10.09 -30.71
C PHE A 112 14.50 -11.11 -31.60
N VAL A 113 13.65 -11.96 -31.00
CA VAL A 113 12.81 -12.90 -31.77
C VAL A 113 11.73 -12.15 -32.56
N GLY A 114 11.14 -11.10 -31.97
CA GLY A 114 10.15 -10.24 -32.64
C GLY A 114 10.71 -9.53 -33.88
N GLU A 115 11.92 -8.95 -33.79
CA GLU A 115 12.60 -8.35 -34.95
C GLU A 115 12.93 -9.37 -36.06
N GLY A 116 13.39 -10.57 -35.68
CA GLY A 116 13.72 -11.64 -36.63
C GLY A 116 12.51 -12.20 -37.39
N ILE A 117 11.38 -12.36 -36.71
CA ILE A 117 10.15 -12.85 -37.33
C ILE A 117 9.49 -11.74 -38.19
N ALA A 118 9.45 -10.49 -37.70
CA ALA A 118 8.90 -9.37 -38.47
C ALA A 118 9.68 -9.09 -39.76
N SER A 119 11.02 -9.17 -39.73
CA SER A 119 11.87 -8.99 -40.91
C SER A 119 11.68 -10.10 -41.96
N GLY A 120 11.30 -11.31 -41.55
CA GLY A 120 10.93 -12.41 -42.46
C GLY A 120 9.59 -12.18 -43.19
N PHE A 121 8.59 -11.64 -42.49
CA PHE A 121 7.26 -11.39 -43.07
C PHE A 121 7.18 -10.10 -43.90
N VAL A 122 7.91 -9.05 -43.52
CA VAL A 122 7.99 -7.80 -44.32
C VAL A 122 8.62 -8.06 -45.69
N LYS A 123 9.52 -9.05 -45.81
CA LYS A 123 10.17 -9.40 -47.08
C LYS A 123 9.26 -10.16 -48.06
N GLN A 124 8.11 -10.68 -47.61
CA GLN A 124 7.24 -11.56 -48.42
C GLN A 124 5.97 -10.90 -48.97
N GLN A 125 5.76 -9.59 -48.73
CA GLN A 125 4.65 -8.81 -49.32
C GLN A 125 5.12 -7.68 -50.25
N ALA A 126 6.33 -7.74 -50.81
CA ALA A 126 6.65 -6.96 -52.01
C ALA A 126 6.03 -7.66 -53.24
N VAL A 127 4.74 -7.42 -53.48
CA VAL A 127 4.06 -7.74 -54.74
C VAL A 127 4.81 -7.00 -55.87
N PRO A 128 5.20 -7.66 -56.98
CA PRO A 128 5.78 -6.95 -58.10
C PRO A 128 4.66 -6.16 -58.79
N ALA A 129 4.64 -4.85 -58.60
CA ALA A 129 3.87 -3.97 -59.46
C ALA A 129 4.51 -3.98 -60.84
N SER A 130 3.96 -4.78 -61.75
CA SER A 130 4.19 -4.67 -63.18
C SER A 130 3.77 -3.28 -63.65
N ASP A 131 4.75 -2.57 -64.21
CA ASP A 131 4.65 -1.59 -65.29
C ASP A 131 3.26 -0.96 -65.54
N VAL A 132 3.06 0.23 -64.97
CA VAL A 132 2.10 1.22 -65.53
C VAL A 132 2.85 2.54 -65.66
N THR A 133 3.44 2.72 -66.83
CA THR A 133 3.83 4.03 -67.32
C THR A 133 2.58 4.86 -67.56
N VAL A 134 2.33 5.90 -66.75
CA VAL A 134 1.45 7.01 -67.13
C VAL A 134 2.30 8.28 -67.19
N ARG A 135 2.62 8.66 -68.42
CA ARG A 135 2.99 10.02 -68.79
C ARG A 135 1.70 10.84 -68.81
N THR A 136 1.74 12.03 -68.21
CA THR A 136 0.89 13.23 -68.40
C THR A 136 -0.61 13.03 -68.62
#